data_AF-A0A443YGA2-F1
#
_entry.id   AF-A0A443YGA2-F1
#
_cell.length_a   1.000
_cell.length_b   1.000
_cell.length_c   1.000
_cell.angle_alpha   90.00
_cell.angle_beta   90.00
_cell.angle_gamma   90.00
#
_symmetry.space_group_name_H-M   'P 1'
#
loop_
_entity.id
_entity.type
_entity.pdbx_description
1 polymer ?
#
loop_
_entity_poly.entity_id
_entity_poly.type
_entity_poly.pdbx_seq_one_letter_code
_entity_poly.pdbx_strand_id
1 'polypeptide(L)'
;MLALGLKVAGAAQWSAGNIPEAAAFGWWGLCWLVVAFFAVADGVSRHREYKRIKFMFKRYGFSERILKPLARSRCQRDAALHAARETGHFDQARSYFRELGYRWYHILPDYVIRNPFAFISPTFLRSSFMPGKKARV
;
A
#
# COMPACT_ATOMS: atom_id res chain seq x y z
N MET A 1 -19.25 2.11 6.59
CA MET A 1 -20.61 2.50 7.02
C MET A 1 -20.94 3.95 6.64
N LEU A 2 -20.06 4.92 6.91
CA LEU A 2 -20.29 6.33 6.62
C LEU A 2 -20.61 6.64 5.14
N ALA A 3 -19.87 6.04 4.19
CA ALA A 3 -20.13 6.22 2.75
C ALA A 3 -21.52 5.72 2.30
N LEU A 4 -21.98 4.60 2.88
CA LEU A 4 -23.30 4.04 2.59
C LEU A 4 -24.41 4.90 3.20
N GLY A 5 -24.20 5.40 4.42
CA GLY A 5 -25.13 6.35 5.07
C GLY A 5 -25.32 7.63 4.26
N LEU A 6 -24.24 8.19 3.70
CA LEU A 6 -24.31 9.37 2.83
C LEU A 6 -25.06 9.10 1.52
N LYS A 7 -24.93 7.90 0.94
CA LYS A 7 -25.69 7.50 -0.25
C LYS A 7 -27.18 7.35 0.05
N VAL A 8 -27.53 6.77 1.19
CA VAL A 8 -28.93 6.67 1.65
C VAL A 8 -29.52 8.05 1.89
N ALA A 9 -28.78 8.95 2.55
CA ALA A 9 -29.21 10.33 2.77
C ALA A 9 -29.39 11.10 1.45
N GLY A 10 -28.46 10.93 0.48
CA GLY A 10 -28.60 11.52 -0.85
C GLY A 10 -29.81 11.00 -1.63
N ALA A 11 -30.11 9.70 -1.54
CA ALA A 11 -31.29 9.10 -2.17
C ALA A 11 -32.59 9.60 -1.53
N ALA A 12 -32.62 9.77 -0.21
CA ALA A 12 -33.76 10.33 0.51
C ALA A 12 -34.01 11.79 0.07
N GLN A 13 -32.97 12.62 -0.02
CA GLN A 13 -33.12 14.01 -0.47
C GLN A 13 -33.53 14.12 -1.94
N TRP A 14 -33.07 13.18 -2.79
CA TRP A 14 -33.52 13.08 -4.17
C TRP A 14 -35.02 12.80 -4.25
N SER A 15 -35.51 11.85 -3.43
CA SER A 15 -36.95 11.54 -3.36
C SER A 15 -37.80 12.69 -2.80
N ALA A 16 -37.20 13.55 -1.97
CA ALA A 16 -37.83 14.75 -1.42
C ALA A 16 -37.81 15.97 -2.37
N GLY A 17 -37.18 15.84 -3.56
CA GLY A 17 -37.07 16.93 -4.53
C GLY A 17 -35.96 17.95 -4.25
N ASN A 18 -35.17 17.77 -3.17
CA ASN A 18 -34.03 18.64 -2.84
C ASN A 18 -32.77 18.20 -3.61
N ILE A 19 -32.73 18.59 -4.90
CA ILE A 19 -31.65 18.28 -5.83
C ILE A 19 -30.25 18.72 -5.35
N PRO A 20 -30.01 19.92 -4.80
CA PRO A 20 -28.65 20.33 -4.41
C PRO A 20 -28.08 19.52 -3.25
N GLU A 21 -28.89 19.22 -2.24
CA GLU A 21 -28.47 18.39 -1.10
C GLU A 21 -28.26 16.93 -1.51
N ALA A 22 -29.13 16.40 -2.38
CA ALA A 22 -28.97 15.08 -2.95
C ALA A 22 -27.64 14.93 -3.72
N ALA A 23 -27.28 15.94 -4.52
CA ALA A 23 -26.02 15.98 -5.25
C ALA A 23 -24.81 16.05 -4.30
N ALA A 24 -24.87 16.88 -3.27
CA ALA A 24 -23.78 17.02 -2.28
C ALA A 24 -23.52 15.71 -1.53
N PHE A 25 -24.55 15.08 -0.96
CA PHE A 25 -24.42 13.80 -0.27
C PHE A 25 -24.04 12.66 -1.21
N GLY A 26 -24.58 12.66 -2.43
CA GLY A 26 -24.24 11.71 -3.48
C GLY A 26 -22.78 11.77 -3.89
N TRP A 27 -22.23 12.97 -4.10
CA TRP A 27 -20.83 13.21 -4.44
C TRP A 27 -19.90 12.83 -3.29
N TRP A 28 -20.17 13.33 -2.09
CA TRP A 28 -19.36 13.03 -0.91
C TRP A 28 -19.32 11.54 -0.60
N GLY A 29 -20.48 10.86 -0.69
CA GLY A 29 -20.55 9.40 -0.56
C GLY A 29 -19.74 8.66 -1.62
N LEU A 30 -19.71 9.15 -2.86
CA LEU A 30 -18.88 8.57 -3.93
C LEU A 30 -17.38 8.71 -3.63
N CYS A 31 -16.93 9.90 -3.20
CA CYS A 31 -15.53 10.12 -2.82
C CYS A 31 -15.07 9.14 -1.72
N TRP A 32 -15.90 8.91 -0.70
CA TRP A 32 -15.58 7.95 0.35
C TRP A 32 -15.56 6.49 -0.13
N LEU A 33 -16.42 6.12 -1.10
CA LEU A 33 -16.36 4.79 -1.71
C LEU A 33 -15.07 4.58 -2.51
N VAL A 34 -14.59 5.61 -3.22
CA VAL A 34 -13.30 5.56 -3.93
C VAL A 34 -12.16 5.36 -2.95
N VAL A 35 -12.13 6.10 -1.83
CA VAL A 35 -11.13 5.92 -0.77
C VAL A 35 -11.18 4.51 -0.19
N ALA A 36 -12.37 4.00 0.11
CA ALA A 36 -12.54 2.63 0.63
C ALA A 36 -12.04 1.57 -0.37
N PHE A 37 -12.32 1.76 -1.66
CA PHE A 37 -11.83 0.88 -2.72
C PHE A 37 -10.30 0.86 -2.77
N PHE A 38 -9.64 2.02 -2.76
CA PHE A 38 -8.18 2.09 -2.75
C PHE A 38 -7.57 1.47 -1.48
N ALA A 39 -8.20 1.65 -0.32
CA ALA A 39 -7.76 1.03 0.93
C ALA A 39 -7.81 -0.51 0.85
N VAL A 40 -8.89 -1.07 0.29
CA VAL A 40 -9.03 -2.53 0.07
C VAL A 40 -8.01 -3.02 -0.95
N ALA A 41 -7.85 -2.32 -2.08
CA ALA A 41 -6.88 -2.67 -3.11
C ALA A 41 -5.44 -2.68 -2.58
N ASP A 42 -5.07 -1.68 -1.77
CA ASP A 42 -3.78 -1.61 -1.08
C ASP A 42 -3.61 -2.78 -0.09
N GLY A 43 -4.65 -3.11 0.69
CA GLY A 43 -4.65 -4.28 1.57
C GLY A 43 -4.42 -5.61 0.83
N VAL A 44 -5.11 -5.81 -0.30
CA VAL A 44 -4.96 -6.99 -1.15
C VAL A 44 -3.54 -7.08 -1.75
N SER A 45 -2.99 -5.95 -2.19
CA SER A 45 -1.62 -5.88 -2.72
C SER A 45 -0.59 -6.35 -1.68
N ARG A 46 -0.67 -5.82 -0.46
CA ARG A 46 0.20 -6.20 0.67
C ARG A 46 0.09 -7.68 1.03
N HIS A 47 -1.13 -8.24 1.01
CA HIS A 47 -1.35 -9.66 1.28
C HIS A 47 -0.73 -10.58 0.23
N ARG A 48 -0.83 -10.21 -1.05
CA ARG A 48 -0.19 -10.95 -2.15
C ARG A 48 1.33 -10.94 -2.01
N GLU A 49 1.91 -9.79 -1.66
CA GLU A 49 3.35 -9.65 -1.44
C GLU A 49 3.81 -10.51 -0.25
N TYR A 50 3.11 -10.46 0.88
CA TYR A 50 3.37 -11.33 2.04
C TYR A 50 3.35 -12.82 1.65
N LYS A 51 2.31 -13.29 0.94
CA LYS A 51 2.22 -14.70 0.50
C LYS A 51 3.38 -15.11 -0.38
N ARG A 52 3.78 -14.24 -1.33
CA ARG A 52 4.92 -14.46 -2.23
C ARG A 52 6.22 -14.60 -1.43
N ILE A 53 6.48 -13.69 -0.49
CA ILE A 53 7.71 -13.69 0.31
C ILE A 53 7.76 -14.92 1.21
N LYS A 54 6.63 -15.26 1.87
CA LYS A 54 6.50 -16.45 2.69
C LYS A 54 6.80 -17.72 1.89
N PHE A 55 6.30 -17.83 0.67
CA PHE A 55 6.62 -18.94 -0.23
C PHE A 55 8.11 -19.00 -0.56
N MET A 56 8.74 -17.87 -0.88
CA MET A 56 10.17 -17.84 -1.19
C MET A 56 11.03 -18.21 0.02
N PHE A 57 10.69 -17.75 1.23
CA PHE A 57 11.39 -18.17 2.45
C PHE A 57 11.23 -19.66 2.74
N LYS A 58 10.04 -20.24 2.53
CA LYS A 58 9.83 -21.68 2.69
C LYS A 58 10.62 -22.50 1.67
N ARG A 59 10.75 -22.02 0.43
CA ARG A 59 11.38 -22.77 -0.66
C ARG A 59 12.91 -22.64 -0.68
N TYR A 60 13.43 -21.46 -0.40
CA TYR A 60 14.85 -21.13 -0.59
C TYR A 60 15.57 -20.79 0.71
N GLY A 61 14.85 -20.76 1.84
CA GLY A 61 15.37 -20.25 3.10
C GLY A 61 15.55 -18.73 3.09
N PHE A 62 16.25 -18.21 4.09
CA PHE A 62 16.61 -16.79 4.16
C PHE A 62 17.60 -16.42 3.06
N SER A 63 17.30 -15.34 2.33
CA SER A 63 18.23 -14.74 1.38
C SER A 63 18.00 -13.24 1.31
N GLU A 64 19.06 -12.45 1.43
CA GLU A 64 19.00 -10.99 1.29
C GLU A 64 18.48 -10.55 -0.07
N ARG A 65 18.70 -11.35 -1.12
CA ARG A 65 18.19 -11.08 -2.47
C ARG A 65 16.67 -11.04 -2.53
N ILE A 66 15.99 -11.78 -1.65
CA ILE A 66 14.53 -11.75 -1.49
C ILE A 66 14.09 -10.42 -0.87
N LEU A 67 14.86 -9.90 0.10
CA LEU A 67 14.51 -8.72 0.87
C LEU A 67 14.89 -7.39 0.21
N LYS A 68 15.95 -7.38 -0.60
CA LYS A 68 16.45 -6.17 -1.27
C LYS A 68 15.38 -5.37 -2.03
N PRO A 69 14.48 -5.97 -2.83
CA PRO A 69 13.43 -5.23 -3.52
C PRO A 69 12.38 -4.62 -2.58
N LEU A 70 12.22 -5.19 -1.38
CA LEU A 70 11.19 -4.83 -0.40
C LEU A 70 11.61 -3.68 0.51
N ALA A 71 12.88 -3.27 0.44
CA ALA A 71 13.42 -2.14 1.18
C ALA A 71 12.76 -0.79 0.78
N ARG A 72 12.06 -0.73 -0.35
CA ARG A 72 11.62 0.52 -0.98
C ARG A 72 10.52 1.27 -0.21
N SER A 73 9.63 0.56 0.45
CA SER A 73 8.52 1.15 1.20
C SER A 73 8.28 0.43 2.52
N ARG A 74 7.73 1.15 3.50
CA ARG A 74 7.42 0.57 4.81
C ARG A 74 6.47 -0.61 4.71
N CYS A 75 5.41 -0.52 3.91
CA CYS A 75 4.42 -1.60 3.78
C CYS A 75 5.04 -2.90 3.24
N GLN A 76 6.03 -2.81 2.34
CA GLN A 76 6.76 -3.97 1.85
C GLN A 76 7.69 -4.57 2.91
N ARG A 77 8.39 -3.73 3.67
CA ARG A 77 9.21 -4.17 4.81
C ARG A 77 8.37 -4.87 5.87
N ASP A 78 7.22 -4.30 6.22
CA ASP A 78 6.31 -4.88 7.23
C ASP A 78 5.75 -6.23 6.76
N ALA A 79 5.34 -6.34 5.49
CA ALA A 79 4.93 -7.62 4.89
C ALA A 79 6.06 -8.67 4.91
N ALA A 80 7.30 -8.25 4.63
CA ALA A 80 8.47 -9.11 4.66
C ALA A 80 8.81 -9.60 6.07
N LEU A 81 8.76 -8.70 7.06
CA LEU A 81 8.99 -9.03 8.47
C LEU A 81 7.92 -9.98 9.01
N HIS A 82 6.66 -9.79 8.60
CA HIS A 82 5.58 -10.71 8.97
C HIS A 82 5.77 -12.10 8.36
N ALA A 83 6.12 -12.18 7.06
CA ALA A 83 6.48 -13.43 6.41
C ALA A 83 7.70 -14.11 7.05
N ALA A 84 8.71 -13.33 7.44
CA ALA A 84 9.91 -13.83 8.12
C ALA A 84 9.59 -14.39 9.51
N ARG A 85 8.70 -13.73 10.27
CA ARG A 85 8.22 -14.20 11.57
C ARG A 85 7.59 -15.58 11.50
N GLU A 86 6.73 -15.81 10.52
CA GLU A 86 6.07 -17.11 10.38
C GLU A 86 6.95 -18.21 9.81
N THR A 87 8.10 -17.86 9.23
CA THR A 87 9.04 -18.83 8.64
C THR A 87 10.28 -19.06 9.50
N GLY A 88 10.37 -18.42 10.67
CA GLY A 88 11.51 -18.57 11.59
C GLY A 88 12.72 -17.69 11.25
N HIS A 89 12.60 -16.77 10.29
CA HIS A 89 13.71 -15.92 9.82
C HIS A 89 13.60 -14.46 10.30
N PHE A 90 12.80 -14.19 11.35
CA PHE A 90 12.50 -12.83 11.80
C PHE A 90 13.74 -12.02 12.15
N ASP A 91 14.63 -12.59 12.96
CA ASP A 91 15.81 -11.88 13.44
C ASP A 91 16.77 -11.55 12.30
N GLN A 92 16.96 -12.47 11.36
CA GLN A 92 17.76 -12.25 10.15
C GLN A 92 17.17 -11.13 9.29
N ALA A 93 15.86 -11.15 9.03
CA ALA A 93 15.19 -10.12 8.24
C ALA A 93 15.21 -8.75 8.94
N ARG A 94 15.05 -8.73 10.26
CA ARG A 94 15.11 -7.51 11.08
C ARG A 94 16.52 -6.92 11.09
N SER A 95 17.55 -7.75 11.26
CA SER A 95 18.95 -7.32 11.20
C SER A 95 19.28 -6.75 9.84
N TYR A 96 18.90 -7.43 8.75
CA TYR A 96 19.09 -6.94 7.39
C TYR A 96 18.50 -5.53 7.17
N PHE A 97 17.23 -5.30 7.53
CA PHE A 97 16.63 -3.97 7.37
C PHE A 97 17.26 -2.92 8.28
N ARG A 98 17.75 -3.32 9.46
CA ARG A 98 18.44 -2.42 10.41
C ARG A 98 19.83 -2.03 9.89
N GLU A 99 20.55 -2.95 9.26
CA GLU A 99 21.84 -2.70 8.60
C GLU A 99 21.70 -1.77 7.41
N LEU A 100 20.59 -1.85 6.67
CA LEU A 100 20.23 -0.87 5.64
C LEU A 100 19.86 0.52 6.21
N GLY A 101 19.83 0.68 7.53
CA GLY A 101 19.51 1.95 8.21
C GLY A 101 18.02 2.18 8.48
N TYR A 102 17.14 1.24 8.11
CA TYR A 102 15.71 1.41 8.37
C TYR A 102 15.36 1.19 9.84
N ARG A 103 14.46 2.04 10.33
CA ARG A 103 13.90 2.01 11.68
C ARG A 103 12.39 2.04 11.61
N TRP A 104 11.73 1.69 12.71
CA TRP A 104 10.26 1.65 12.79
C TRP A 104 9.60 3.00 12.46
N TYR A 105 10.30 4.13 12.70
CA TYR A 105 9.85 5.48 12.39
C TYR A 105 10.15 5.94 10.95
N HIS A 106 10.89 5.17 10.14
CA HIS A 106 11.12 5.49 8.73
C HIS A 106 9.90 5.09 7.90
N ILE A 107 8.92 6.00 7.85
CA ILE A 107 7.65 5.81 7.11
C ILE A 107 7.84 6.13 5.63
N LEU A 108 8.51 7.24 5.34
CA LEU A 108 8.71 7.73 3.98
C LEU A 108 9.81 6.92 3.26
N PRO A 109 9.64 6.63 1.96
CA PRO A 109 10.72 6.10 1.13
C PRO A 109 11.92 7.06 1.10
N ASP A 110 13.14 6.53 1.09
CA ASP A 110 14.37 7.36 1.10
C ASP A 110 14.41 8.34 -0.07
N TYR A 111 13.85 7.94 -1.22
CA TYR A 111 13.75 8.79 -2.40
C TYR A 111 12.92 10.05 -2.15
N VAL A 112 11.84 9.93 -1.37
CA VAL A 112 10.96 11.05 -1.00
C VAL A 112 11.61 11.93 0.07
N ILE A 113 12.33 11.32 1.01
CA ILE A 113 13.08 12.08 2.04
C ILE A 113 14.15 12.96 1.38
N ARG A 114 14.83 12.45 0.34
CA ARG A 114 15.86 13.21 -0.40
C ARG A 114 15.28 14.25 -1.35
N ASN A 115 14.10 14.01 -1.89
CA ASN A 115 13.42 14.94 -2.79
C ASN A 115 11.91 14.88 -2.57
N PRO A 116 11.33 15.81 -1.78
CA PRO A 116 9.89 15.82 -1.48
C PRO A 116 8.99 15.90 -2.72
N PHE A 117 9.43 16.62 -3.76
CA PHE A 117 8.68 16.75 -5.02
C PHE A 117 8.65 15.46 -5.84
N ALA A 118 9.47 14.49 -5.48
CA ALA A 118 9.55 13.24 -6.21
C ALA A 118 8.31 12.35 -6.05
N PHE A 119 7.41 12.66 -5.11
CA PHE A 119 6.10 12.02 -4.98
C PHE A 119 5.20 12.23 -6.21
N ILE A 120 5.39 13.35 -6.92
CA ILE A 120 4.60 13.75 -8.10
C ILE A 120 5.25 13.22 -9.38
N SER A 121 6.45 12.64 -9.30
CA SER A 121 7.15 12.22 -10.50
C SER A 121 6.46 11.03 -11.17
N PRO A 122 6.30 11.03 -12.50
CA PRO A 122 5.76 9.89 -13.24
C PRO A 122 6.56 8.60 -12.99
N THR A 123 7.86 8.75 -12.75
CA THR A 123 8.77 7.64 -12.42
C THR A 123 8.46 7.03 -11.06
N PHE A 124 8.15 7.84 -10.05
CA PHE A 124 7.72 7.36 -8.74
C PHE A 124 6.40 6.61 -8.84
N LEU A 125 5.39 7.20 -9.51
CA LEU A 125 4.09 6.56 -9.72
C LEU A 125 4.24 5.21 -10.45
N ARG A 126 4.99 5.17 -11.55
CA ARG A 126 5.22 3.93 -12.29
C ARG A 126 5.94 2.89 -11.44
N SER A 127 6.94 3.30 -10.67
CA SER A 127 7.74 2.37 -9.88
C SER A 127 7.07 1.86 -8.60
N SER A 128 6.14 2.64 -8.05
CA SER A 128 5.38 2.33 -6.83
C SER A 128 4.06 1.60 -7.14
N PHE A 129 3.37 1.95 -8.23
CA PHE A 129 2.05 1.42 -8.58
C PHE A 129 2.05 0.46 -9.78
N MET A 130 3.07 0.51 -10.64
CA MET A 130 3.19 -0.38 -11.81
C MET A 130 4.58 -1.02 -11.88
N PRO A 131 4.98 -1.84 -10.89
CA PRO A 131 6.23 -2.59 -10.95
C PRO A 131 6.12 -3.68 -12.05
N GLY A 132 6.31 -3.28 -13.30
CA GLY A 132 6.35 -4.12 -14.48
C GLY A 132 7.76 -4.19 -15.08
N LYS A 133 8.00 -5.19 -15.94
CA LYS A 133 9.29 -5.39 -16.62
C LYS A 133 9.77 -4.06 -17.21
N LYS A 134 10.96 -3.61 -16.80
CA LYS A 134 11.67 -2.57 -17.53
C LYS A 134 11.71 -3.00 -19.00
N ALA A 135 11.30 -2.13 -19.91
CA ALA A 135 11.68 -2.30 -21.31
C ALA A 135 13.22 -2.39 -21.30
N ARG A 136 13.76 -3.52 -21.77
CA ARG A 136 15.19 -3.57 -22.10
C ARG A 136 15.41 -2.51 -23.15
N VAL A 137 16.15 -1.46 -22.81
CA VAL A 137 16.85 -0.64 -23.79
C VAL A 137 18.13 -1.39 -24.11
#